data_AF-A0A7C2A4A3-F1
#
_entry.id   AF-A0A7C2A4A3-F1
#
_cell.length_a   1.000
_cell.length_b   1.000
_cell.length_c   1.000
_cell.angle_alpha   90.00
_cell.angle_beta   90.00
_cell.angle_gamma   90.00
#
_symmetry.space_group_name_H-M   'P 1'
#
loop_
_entity.id
_entity.type
_entity.pdbx_description
1 polymer ?
#
loop_
_entity_poly.entity_id
_entity_poly.type
_entity_poly.pdbx_seq_one_letter_code
_entity_poly.pdbx_strand_id
1 'polypeptide(L)' 'LYRRPILDYWRDKGGDLSLIVRHVLIHEIGHHFGLSDAAMERIESGG' A
#
# COMPACT_ATOMS: atom_id res chain seq x y z
N LEU A 1 6.54 -2.23 6.90
CA LEU A 1 7.14 -1.12 6.11
C LEU A 1 8.66 -1.25 5.94
N TYR A 2 9.12 -1.70 4.77
CA TYR A 2 10.54 -1.59 4.39
C TYR A 2 10.77 -0.27 3.65
N ARG A 3 11.50 0.67 4.27
CA ARG A 3 11.70 2.04 3.73
C ARG A 3 12.48 2.08 2.42
N ARG A 4 13.52 1.25 2.27
CA ARG A 4 14.38 1.25 1.08
C ARG A 4 13.64 0.75 -0.17
N PRO A 5 12.97 -0.41 -0.15
CA PRO A 5 12.20 -0.90 -1.30
C PRO A 5 11.08 0.05 -1.75
N ILE A 6 10.38 0.72 -0.82
CA ILE A 6 9.31 1.68 -1.15
C ILE A 6 9.87 2.89 -1.90
N LEU A 7 11.01 3.42 -1.43
CA LEU A 7 11.66 4.55 -2.08
C LEU A 7 12.29 4.15 -3.41
N ASP A 8 12.87 2.95 -3.51
CA ASP A 8 13.43 2.44 -4.76
C ASP A 8 12.32 2.22 -5.80
N TYR A 9 11.18 1.65 -5.40
CA TYR A 9 10.00 1.49 -6.25
C TYR A 9 9.43 2.84 -6.71
N TRP A 10 9.29 3.81 -5.80
CA TRP A 10 8.83 5.15 -6.15
C TRP A 10 9.79 5.85 -7.12
N ARG A 11 11.09 5.74 -6.87
CA ARG A 11 12.12 6.35 -7.71
C ARG A 11 12.18 5.74 -9.12
N ASP A 12 11.86 4.45 -9.25
CA ASP A 12 11.90 3.70 -10.52
C ASP A 12 10.59 3.83 -11.33
N LYS A 13 9.42 3.77 -10.68
CA LYS A 13 8.11 3.73 -11.33
C LYS A 13 7.45 5.12 -11.46
N GLY A 14 7.86 6.09 -10.64
CA GLY A 14 7.17 7.36 -10.50
C GLY A 14 5.76 7.21 -9.89
N GLY A 15 5.10 8.34 -9.66
CA GLY A 15 3.76 8.40 -9.03
C GLY A 15 3.76 9.12 -7.68
N ASP A 16 2.61 9.13 -7.01
CA ASP A 16 2.49 9.73 -5.69
C ASP A 16 2.96 8.76 -4.60
N LEU A 17 4.03 9.15 -3.90
CA LEU A 17 4.60 8.39 -2.78
C LEU A 17 3.55 8.13 -1.69
N SER A 18 2.62 9.06 -1.48
CA SER A 18 1.52 8.90 -0.52
C SER A 18 0.63 7.72 -0.88
N LEU A 19 0.37 7.51 -2.19
CA LEU A 19 -0.45 6.42 -2.70
C LEU A 19 0.24 5.07 -2.54
N ILE A 20 1.55 5.02 -2.80
CA ILE A 20 2.37 3.81 -2.63
C ILE A 20 2.42 3.42 -1.15
N VAL A 21 2.66 4.39 -0.26
CA VAL A 21 2.67 4.14 1.19
C VAL A 21 1.29 3.69 1.67
N ARG A 22 0.21 4.32 1.20
CA ARG A 22 -1.17 3.96 1.53
C ARG A 22 -1.48 2.51 1.13
N HIS A 23 -1.15 2.13 -0.10
CA HIS A 23 -1.39 0.79 -0.62
C HIS A 23 -0.67 -0.30 0.19
N VAL A 24 0.64 -0.12 0.44
CA VAL A 24 1.43 -1.10 1.21
C VAL A 24 0.97 -1.17 2.67
N LEU A 25 0.61 -0.03 3.28
CA LEU A 25 0.11 0.01 4.65
C LEU A 25 -1.22 -0.74 4.80
N ILE A 26 -2.16 -0.51 3.88
CA ILE A 26 -3.47 -1.19 3.89
C ILE A 26 -3.30 -2.70 3.70
N HIS A 27 -2.39 -3.12 2.81
CA HIS A 27 -2.06 -4.55 2.63
C HIS A 27 -1.42 -5.18 3.87
N GLU A 28 -0.43 -4.53 4.49
CA GLU A 28 0.23 -5.07 5.69
C GLU A 28 -0.75 -5.20 6.87
N ILE A 29 -1.59 -4.18 7.11
CA ILE A 29 -2.62 -4.21 8.15
C ILE A 29 -3.70 -5.22 7.79
N GLY A 30 -4.20 -5.22 6.56
CA GLY A 30 -5.28 -6.09 6.14
C GLY A 30 -4.90 -7.57 6.27
N HIS A 31 -3.70 -7.98 5.87
CA HIS A 31 -3.23 -9.34 6.12
C HIS A 31 -3.10 -9.67 7.62
N HIS A 32 -2.65 -8.71 8.45
CA HIS A 32 -2.56 -8.92 9.90
C HIS A 32 -3.94 -9.15 10.55
N PHE A 33 -4.98 -8.51 10.02
CA PHE A 33 -6.37 -8.63 10.50
C PHE A 33 -7.20 -9.68 9.74
N GLY A 34 -6.63 -10.39 8.76
CA GLY A 34 -7.33 -11.41 7.97
C GLY A 34 -8.35 -10.84 6.97
N LEU A 35 -8.15 -9.60 6.51
CA LEU A 35 -8.95 -9.02 5.43
C LEU A 35 -8.64 -9.69 4.09
N SER A 36 -9.67 -9.84 3.26
CA SER A 36 -9.51 -10.26 1.87
C SER A 36 -9.05 -9.11 0.99
N ASP A 37 -8.41 -9.42 -0.14
CA ASP A 37 -7.95 -8.43 -1.12
C ASP A 37 -9.10 -7.51 -1.58
N ALA A 38 -10.30 -8.06 -1.79
CA ALA A 38 -11.48 -7.27 -2.15
C ALA A 38 -11.93 -6.29 -1.03
N ALA A 39 -11.71 -6.64 0.24
CA ALA A 39 -11.98 -5.72 1.35
C ALA A 39 -10.91 -4.61 1.43
N MET A 40 -9.65 -4.96 1.20
CA MET A 40 -8.53 -4.01 1.15
C MET A 40 -8.67 -3.03 -0.02
N GLU A 41 -9.05 -3.51 -1.20
CA GLU A 41 -9.29 -2.69 -2.39
C GLU A 41 -10.41 -1.66 -2.16
N ARG A 42 -11.49 -2.03 -1.47
CA ARG A 42 -12.56 -1.11 -1.08
C ARG A 42 -12.11 -0.01 -0.13
N ILE A 43 -11.18 -0.33 0.78
CA ILE A 43 -10.58 0.64 1.71
C ILE A 43 -9.63 1.56 0.93
N GLU A 44 -8.86 1.01 0.00
CA GLU A 44 -7.96 1.76 -0.88
C GLU A 44 -8.71 2.70 -1.81
N SER A 45 -9.90 2.34 -2.31
CA SER A 45 -10.69 3.20 -3.20
C SER A 45 -11.49 4.29 -2.46
N GLY A 46 -11.61 4.18 -1.13
CA GLY A 46 -12.48 5.05 -0.32
C GLY A 46 -11.82 6.31 0.24
N GLY A 47 -10.54 6.57 -0.06
CA GLY A 47 -9.75 7.69 0.48
C GLY A 47 -9.24 8.66 -0.55
#